data_AF-A0A679HPW1-F1
#
_entry.id   AF-A0A679HPW1-F1
#
_cell.length_a   1.000
_cell.length_b   1.000
_cell.length_c   1.000
_cell.angle_alpha   90.00
_cell.angle_beta   90.00
_cell.angle_gamma   90.00
#
_symmetry.space_group_name_H-M   'P 1'
#
loop_
_entity.id
_entity.type
_entity.pdbx_description
1 polymer ?
#
loop_
_entity_poly.entity_id
_entity_poly.type
_entity_poly.pdbx_seq_one_letter_code
_entity_poly.pdbx_strand_id
1 'polypeptide(L)' 'MKDGYRLIIVDRAGVLVSEFQLTERALADPARFVTAIKQAIEDVESEEM' A
#
# COMPACT_ATOMS: atom_id res chain seq x y z
N MET A 1 4.60 7.07 -20.07
CA MET A 1 4.13 6.51 -18.79
C MET A 1 3.81 7.71 -17.91
N LYS A 2 2.61 7.82 -17.33
CA LYS A 2 2.32 8.96 -16.44
C LYS A 2 3.21 8.80 -15.21
N ASP A 3 4.06 9.79 -14.94
CA ASP A 3 4.86 9.84 -13.73
C ASP A 3 3.94 9.74 -12.51
N GLY A 4 4.21 8.76 -11.65
CA GLY A 4 3.39 8.47 -10.49
C GLY A 4 4.19 7.68 -9.48
N TYR A 5 3.87 7.87 -8.21
CA TYR A 5 4.51 7.13 -7.12
C TYR A 5 3.80 5.80 -6.92
N ARG A 6 4.58 4.77 -6.60
CA ARG A 6 4.07 3.45 -6.24
C ARG A 6 4.65 3.07 -4.89
N LEU A 7 3.79 2.61 -4.00
CA LEU A 7 4.19 2.03 -2.73
C LEU A 7 4.05 0.51 -2.85
N ILE A 8 5.11 -0.21 -2.55
CA ILE A 8 5.13 -1.67 -2.55
C ILE A 8 5.44 -2.10 -1.13
N ILE A 9 4.63 -3.01 -0.61
CA ILE A 9 4.84 -3.68 0.67
C ILE A 9 5.39 -5.07 0.35
N VAL A 10 6.53 -5.40 0.95
CA VAL A 10 7.20 -6.69 0.82
C VAL A 10 7.38 -7.31 2.20
N ASP A 11 7.40 -8.64 2.26
CA ASP A 11 7.71 -9.38 3.49
C ASP A 11 9.23 -9.38 3.78
N ARG A 12 9.62 -10.05 4.87
CA ARG A 12 11.04 -10.18 5.26
C ARG A 12 11.89 -10.99 4.27
N ALA A 13 11.27 -11.82 3.43
CA ALA A 13 11.94 -12.56 2.36
C ALA A 13 12.02 -11.76 1.05
N GLY A 14 11.46 -10.55 1.02
CA GLY A 14 11.42 -9.69 -0.17
C GLY A 14 10.31 -10.08 -1.16
N VAL A 15 9.34 -10.89 -0.74
CA VAL A 15 8.18 -11.25 -1.55
C VAL A 15 7.17 -10.11 -1.52
N LEU A 16 6.61 -9.76 -2.68
CA LEU A 16 5.57 -8.73 -2.78
C LEU A 16 4.28 -9.20 -2.14
N VAL A 17 3.81 -8.41 -1.17
CA VAL A 17 2.58 -8.69 -0.42
C VAL A 17 1.46 -7.74 -0.82
N SER A 18 1.76 -6.48 -1.11
CA SER A 18 0.76 -5.51 -1.58
C SER A 18 1.37 -4.40 -2.42
N GLU A 19 0.59 -3.86 -3.37
CA GLU A 19 0.98 -2.75 -4.24
C GLU A 19 -0.10 -1.66 -4.24
N PHE A 20 0.32 -0.42 -4.00
CA PHE A 20 -0.52 0.77 -4.07
C PHE A 20 0.04 1.75 -5.09
N GLN A 21 -0.83 2.25 -5.97
CA GLN A 21 -0.47 3.30 -6.91
C GLN A 21 -1.03 4.65 -6.46
N LEU A 22 -0.15 5.65 -6.34
CA LEU A 22 -0.55 7.01 -6.05
C LEU A 22 -1.11 7.64 -7.32
N THR A 23 -2.44 7.67 -7.41
CA THR A 23 -3.19 8.28 -8.50
C THR A 23 -3.70 9.67 -8.11
N GLU A 24 -4.12 10.47 -9.08
CA GLU A 24 -4.78 11.77 -8.82
C GLU A 24 -6.00 11.62 -7.90
N ARG A 25 -6.71 10.50 -7.99
CA ARG A 25 -7.84 10.16 -7.11
C ARG A 25 -7.41 9.84 -5.68
N ALA A 26 -6.26 9.19 -5.50
CA ALA A 26 -5.69 8.94 -4.18
C ALA A 26 -5.20 10.23 -3.51
N LEU A 27 -4.65 11.16 -4.31
CA LEU A 27 -4.26 12.50 -3.85
C LEU A 27 -5.47 13.38 -3.50
N ALA A 28 -6.62 13.15 -4.14
CA ALA A 28 -7.86 13.87 -3.82
C ALA A 28 -8.44 13.49 -2.44
N ASP A 29 -8.05 12.33 -1.87
CA ASP A 29 -8.41 11.92 -0.51
C ASP A 29 -7.23 11.20 0.17
N PRO A 30 -6.23 11.96 0.65
CA PRO A 30 -5.02 11.40 1.23
C PRO A 30 -5.29 10.55 2.48
N ALA A 31 -6.30 10.91 3.28
CA ALA A 31 -6.63 10.20 4.51
C ALA A 31 -7.11 8.78 4.19
N ARG A 32 -7.99 8.63 3.22
CA ARG A 32 -8.45 7.32 2.77
C ARG A 32 -7.33 6.46 2.19
N PHE A 33 -6.41 7.06 1.44
CA PHE A 33 -5.25 6.36 0.89
C PHE A 33 -4.32 5.85 2.01
N VAL A 34 -4.01 6.69 3.00
CA VAL A 34 -3.19 6.29 4.17
C VAL A 34 -3.88 5.20 4.99
N THR A 35 -5.19 5.28 5.20
CA THR A 35 -5.95 4.24 5.91
C THR A 35 -5.88 2.89 5.19
N ALA A 36 -5.99 2.88 3.86
CA ALA A 36 -5.88 1.65 3.07
C ALA A 36 -4.48 1.01 3.19
N ILE A 37 -3.42 1.82 3.27
CA ILE A 37 -2.06 1.34 3.49
C ILE A 37 -1.94 0.72 4.88
N LYS A 38 -2.43 1.40 5.91
CA LYS A 38 -2.37 0.89 7.29
C LYS A 38 -3.10 -0.44 7.43
N GLN A 39 -4.30 -0.54 6.87
CA GLN A 39 -5.07 -1.77 6.89
C GLN A 39 -4.30 -2.92 6.22
N ALA A 40 -3.70 -2.70 5.05
CA ALA A 40 -2.91 -3.74 4.40
C ALA A 40 -1.65 -4.13 5.17
N ILE A 41 -1.07 -3.26 5.99
CA ILE A 41 0.01 -3.64 6.90
C ILE A 41 -0.54 -4.54 8.02
N GLU A 42 -1.67 -4.16 8.62
CA GLU A 42 -2.32 -4.93 9.69
C GLU A 42 -2.79 -6.31 9.25
N ASP A 43 -3.33 -6.43 8.02
CA ASP A 43 -3.71 -7.71 7.43
C ASP A 43 -2.50 -8.65 7.29
N VAL A 44 -1.35 -8.12 6.84
CA VAL A 44 -0.11 -8.89 6.72
C VAL A 44 0.43 -9.33 8.07
N GLU A 45 0.42 -8.45 9.07
CA GLU A 45 0.86 -8.80 10.43
C GLU A 45 -0.09 -9.81 11.11
N SER A 46 -1.37 -9.84 10.73
CA SER A 46 -2.37 -10.77 11.28
C SER A 46 -2.35 -12.15 10.61
N GLU A 47 -1.95 -12.26 9.34
CA GLU A 47 -1.79 -13.55 8.65
C GLU A 47 -0.57 -14.36 9.14
N GLU A 48 0.33 -13.77 9.93
CA GLU A 48 1.47 -14.44 10.56
C GLU A 48 1.15 -15.07 11.95
N MET A 49 -0.10 -15.02 12.45
CA MET A 49 -0.51 -15.55 13.76
C MET A 49 -1.21 -16.91 13.75
#